data_AF-A0A3Q7RHZ9-F1
#
_entry.id   AF-A0A3Q7RHZ9-F1
#
_cell.length_a   1.000
_cell.length_b   1.000
_cell.length_c   1.000
_cell.angle_alpha   90.00
_cell.angle_beta   90.00
_cell.angle_gamma   90.00
#
_symmetry.space_group_name_H-M   'P 1'
#
loop_
_entity.id
_entity.type
_entity.pdbx_description
1 polymer ?
#
loop_
_entity_poly.entity_id
_entity_poly.type
_entity_poly.pdbx_seq_one_letter_code
_entity_poly.pdbx_strand_id
1 'polypeptide(L)'
;IAYMESQGAHRAGLAKVIPPKEWKARQTYDDISDILIATPLQQVVSGQAGVFTQYHKKKRATTVGEYRQLANSIKYWTPPHLDFEDLERKYWKTRLYDSPIYGADISGSLFDENTKEWNLGHLGTIQDLLEQECGVVIEGVNTPY
;
A
#
# COMPACT_ATOMS: atom_id res chain seq x y z
N ILE A 1 15.11 11.07 -9.37
CA ILE A 1 15.80 9.78 -9.07
C ILE A 1 17.32 9.92 -9.19
N ALA A 2 17.89 10.24 -10.36
CA ALA A 2 19.34 10.35 -10.59
C ALA A 2 20.12 11.17 -9.53
N TYR A 3 19.57 12.30 -9.07
CA TYR A 3 20.19 13.07 -7.98
C TYR A 3 20.35 12.23 -6.70
N MET A 4 19.31 11.53 -6.23
CA MET A 4 19.40 10.67 -5.05
C MET A 4 20.39 9.52 -5.24
N GLU A 5 20.46 8.97 -6.45
CA GLU A 5 21.42 7.91 -6.77
C GLU A 5 22.86 8.41 -6.72
N SER A 6 23.11 9.65 -7.19
CA SER A 6 24.43 10.28 -7.07
C SER A 6 24.87 10.49 -5.62
N GLN A 7 23.91 10.63 -4.70
CA GLN A 7 24.16 10.70 -3.25
C GLN A 7 24.26 9.30 -2.61
N GLY A 8 24.17 8.22 -3.40
CA GLY A 8 24.32 6.84 -2.94
C GLY A 8 23.07 6.22 -2.33
N ALA A 9 21.87 6.83 -2.47
CA ALA A 9 20.65 6.34 -1.83
C ALA A 9 20.28 4.89 -2.23
N HIS A 10 20.52 4.52 -3.49
CA HIS A 10 20.28 3.17 -4.01
C HIS A 10 21.08 2.08 -3.29
N ARG A 11 22.21 2.42 -2.65
CA ARG A 11 23.06 1.44 -1.93
C ARG A 11 22.38 0.85 -0.69
N ALA A 12 21.39 1.55 -0.13
CA ALA A 12 20.57 1.05 0.97
C ALA A 12 19.39 0.17 0.50
N GLY A 13 19.06 0.19 -0.80
CA GLY A 13 17.89 -0.50 -1.37
C GLY A 13 16.54 0.16 -1.10
N LEU A 14 16.48 1.20 -0.27
CA LEU A 14 15.27 1.98 0.04
C LEU A 14 15.64 3.44 0.33
N ALA A 15 14.82 4.38 -0.16
CA ALA A 15 14.94 5.80 0.13
C ALA A 15 13.59 6.38 0.53
N LYS A 16 13.57 7.30 1.49
CA LYS A 16 12.38 8.07 1.88
C LYS A 16 12.51 9.48 1.32
N VAL A 17 11.48 9.94 0.60
CA VAL A 17 11.38 11.32 0.14
C VAL A 17 10.17 11.96 0.79
N ILE A 18 10.39 13.12 1.42
CA ILE A 18 9.33 13.92 2.00
C ILE A 18 9.00 15.01 0.98
N PRO A 19 7.77 15.09 0.45
CA PRO A 19 7.40 16.12 -0.52
C PRO A 19 7.39 17.51 0.13
N PRO A 20 7.47 18.59 -0.67
CA PRO A 20 7.25 19.95 -0.19
C PRO A 20 5.92 20.08 0.57
N LYS A 21 5.84 20.95 1.58
CA LYS A 21 4.68 21.05 2.49
C LYS A 21 3.39 21.49 1.78
N GLU A 22 3.55 22.23 0.70
CA GLU A 22 2.49 22.75 -0.17
C GLU A 22 1.95 21.69 -1.14
N TRP A 23 2.71 20.61 -1.37
CA TRP A 23 2.32 19.56 -2.31
C TRP A 23 1.23 18.65 -1.73
N LYS A 24 0.25 18.29 -2.56
CA LYS A 24 -0.80 17.33 -2.22
C LYS A 24 -1.08 16.44 -3.43
N ALA A 25 -1.26 15.14 -3.18
CA ALA A 25 -1.69 14.20 -4.22
C ALA A 25 -3.13 14.46 -4.71
N ARG A 26 -4.00 14.85 -3.77
CA ARG A 26 -5.41 15.21 -3.98
C ARG A 26 -5.89 16.19 -2.92
N GLN A 27 -7.04 16.84 -3.13
CA GLN A 27 -7.58 17.81 -2.16
C GLN A 27 -8.11 17.20 -0.85
N THR A 28 -8.90 16.11 -0.94
CA THR A 28 -9.59 15.45 0.18
C THR A 28 -9.76 13.96 -0.11
N TYR A 29 -9.92 13.12 0.92
CA TYR A 29 -10.18 11.68 0.81
C TYR A 29 -11.61 11.31 1.30
N ASP A 30 -12.53 12.25 1.38
CA ASP A 30 -13.87 12.02 1.96
C ASP A 30 -14.76 11.12 1.08
N ASP A 31 -14.48 11.09 -0.22
CA ASP A 31 -15.22 10.43 -1.31
C ASP A 31 -14.75 8.99 -1.58
N ILE A 32 -13.80 8.45 -0.83
CA ILE A 32 -13.22 7.12 -1.13
C ILE A 32 -14.01 5.95 -0.55
N SER A 33 -15.03 6.19 0.27
CA SER A 33 -15.69 5.14 1.08
C SER A 33 -16.38 4.08 0.23
N ASP A 34 -16.84 4.43 -0.97
CA ASP A 34 -17.58 3.54 -1.87
C ASP A 34 -16.68 2.76 -2.84
N ILE A 35 -15.36 2.99 -2.80
CA ILE A 35 -14.39 2.24 -3.62
C ILE A 35 -14.50 0.75 -3.29
N LEU A 36 -14.63 -0.07 -4.32
CA LEU A 36 -14.78 -1.52 -4.21
C LEU A 36 -13.41 -2.20 -4.03
N ILE A 37 -13.26 -2.95 -2.94
CA ILE A 37 -12.20 -3.93 -2.75
C ILE A 37 -12.75 -5.27 -3.25
N ALA A 38 -12.50 -5.59 -4.52
CA ALA A 38 -13.13 -6.75 -5.18
C ALA A 38 -12.71 -8.10 -4.56
N THR A 39 -11.43 -8.23 -4.18
CA THR A 39 -10.90 -9.48 -3.62
C THR A 39 -10.00 -9.22 -2.39
N PRO A 40 -10.57 -8.91 -1.21
CA PRO A 40 -9.76 -8.76 0.00
C PRO A 40 -9.06 -10.08 0.36
N LEU A 41 -7.82 -9.98 0.84
CA LEU A 41 -6.97 -11.14 1.13
C LEU A 41 -6.79 -11.29 2.63
N GLN A 42 -7.32 -12.37 3.22
CA GLN A 42 -6.95 -12.74 4.59
C GLN A 42 -5.54 -13.31 4.60
N GLN A 43 -4.66 -12.68 5.36
CA GLN A 43 -3.27 -13.07 5.54
C GLN A 43 -3.16 -14.06 6.68
N VAL A 44 -3.05 -15.34 6.34
CA VAL A 44 -2.86 -16.38 7.34
C VAL A 44 -1.39 -16.73 7.40
N VAL A 45 -0.86 -16.83 8.61
CA VAL A 45 0.56 -16.99 8.87
C VAL A 45 0.81 -18.29 9.63
N SER A 46 1.86 -18.99 9.25
CA SER A 46 2.41 -20.15 9.97
C SER A 46 3.91 -19.97 10.15
N GLY A 47 4.48 -20.56 11.19
CA GLY A 47 5.91 -20.44 11.52
C GLY A 47 6.14 -20.16 12.99
N GLN A 48 7.39 -19.88 13.35
CA GLN A 48 7.80 -19.63 14.74
C GLN A 48 9.15 -18.90 14.79
N ALA A 49 9.47 -18.33 15.95
CA ALA A 49 10.78 -17.74 16.25
C ALA A 49 11.26 -16.72 15.20
N GLY A 50 10.35 -15.88 14.69
CA GLY A 50 10.67 -14.83 13.71
C GLY A 50 10.70 -15.30 12.25
N VAL A 51 10.48 -16.58 11.97
CA VAL A 51 10.45 -17.14 10.62
C VAL A 51 9.03 -17.60 10.29
N PHE A 52 8.46 -17.02 9.24
CA PHE A 52 7.06 -17.21 8.90
C PHE A 52 6.84 -17.47 7.41
N THR A 53 5.83 -18.29 7.11
CA THR A 53 5.22 -18.39 5.79
C THR A 53 3.84 -17.75 5.86
N GLN A 54 3.51 -16.92 4.88
CA GLN A 54 2.20 -16.30 4.75
C GLN A 54 1.48 -16.86 3.51
N TYR A 55 0.21 -17.21 3.67
CA TYR A 55 -0.68 -17.55 2.57
C TYR A 55 -1.92 -16.67 2.57
N HIS A 56 -2.48 -16.45 1.38
CA HIS A 56 -3.63 -15.58 1.20
C HIS A 56 -4.91 -16.39 0.97
N LYS A 57 -5.93 -16.10 1.80
CA LYS A 57 -7.28 -16.63 1.63
C LYS A 57 -8.21 -15.53 1.16
N LYS A 58 -8.74 -15.66 -0.06
CA LYS A 58 -9.71 -14.72 -0.63
C LYS A 58 -10.94 -14.56 0.26
N LYS A 59 -11.43 -13.34 0.39
CA LYS A 59 -12.68 -12.97 1.06
C LYS A 59 -13.67 -12.40 0.06
N ARG A 60 -14.91 -12.24 0.50
CA ARG A 60 -15.94 -11.57 -0.30
C ARG A 60 -15.57 -10.11 -0.47
N ALA A 61 -15.97 -9.55 -1.61
CA ALA A 61 -15.83 -8.13 -1.90
C ALA A 61 -16.44 -7.27 -0.78
N THR A 62 -15.87 -6.09 -0.60
CA THR A 62 -16.30 -5.11 0.42
C THR A 62 -15.97 -3.71 -0.09
N THR A 63 -16.54 -2.66 0.51
CA THR A 63 -16.12 -1.29 0.22
C THR A 63 -15.00 -0.83 1.15
N VAL A 64 -14.29 0.23 0.79
CA VAL A 64 -13.31 0.87 1.67
C VAL A 64 -13.95 1.32 2.99
N GLY A 65 -15.20 1.80 2.95
CA GLY A 65 -15.96 2.19 4.14
C GLY A 65 -16.20 1.02 5.10
N GLU A 66 -16.64 -0.11 4.60
CA GLU A 66 -16.83 -1.36 5.37
C GLU A 66 -15.49 -1.90 5.89
N TYR A 67 -14.46 -1.89 5.04
CA TYR A 67 -13.11 -2.30 5.43
C TYR A 67 -12.54 -1.43 6.56
N ARG A 68 -12.76 -0.11 6.50
CA ARG A 68 -12.38 0.82 7.58
C ARG A 68 -13.11 0.52 8.88
N GLN A 69 -14.41 0.20 8.82
CA GLN A 69 -15.17 -0.20 10.02
C GLN A 69 -14.60 -1.50 10.61
N LEU A 70 -14.25 -2.47 9.76
CA LEU A 70 -13.64 -3.73 10.17
C LEU A 70 -12.27 -3.52 10.83
N ALA A 71 -11.40 -2.70 10.23
CA ALA A 71 -10.08 -2.36 10.75
C ALA A 71 -10.14 -1.66 12.12
N ASN A 72 -11.19 -0.90 12.38
CA ASN A 72 -11.40 -0.21 13.66
C ASN A 72 -12.27 -1.00 14.66
N SER A 73 -12.68 -2.23 14.31
CA SER A 73 -13.40 -3.11 15.25
C SER A 73 -12.46 -3.60 16.35
N ILE A 74 -13.01 -3.94 17.52
CA ILE A 74 -12.26 -4.51 18.67
C ILE A 74 -11.38 -5.70 18.26
N LYS A 75 -11.75 -6.43 17.21
CA LYS A 75 -11.00 -7.58 16.71
C LYS A 75 -9.71 -7.20 15.99
N TYR A 76 -9.69 -6.11 15.22
CA TYR A 76 -8.57 -5.79 14.32
C TYR A 76 -7.92 -4.44 14.62
N TRP A 77 -8.47 -3.66 15.54
CA TRP A 77 -7.90 -2.38 15.94
C TRP A 77 -6.47 -2.51 16.44
N THR A 78 -5.69 -1.46 16.25
CA THR A 78 -4.31 -1.39 16.72
C THR A 78 -4.28 -1.51 18.24
N PRO A 79 -3.47 -2.43 18.81
CA PRO A 79 -3.36 -2.55 20.26
C PRO A 79 -2.72 -1.28 20.85
N PRO A 80 -3.06 -0.90 22.09
CA PRO A 80 -2.36 0.17 22.80
C PRO A 80 -0.86 -0.07 22.81
N HIS A 81 -0.04 0.94 22.54
CA HIS A 81 1.43 0.85 22.50
C HIS A 81 2.07 2.17 22.91
N LEU A 82 3.30 2.11 23.41
CA LEU A 82 4.04 3.29 23.91
C LEU A 82 4.74 4.05 22.78
N ASP A 83 5.39 3.32 21.89
CA ASP A 83 6.21 3.82 20.79
C ASP A 83 6.25 2.79 19.64
N PHE A 84 7.03 3.09 18.61
CA PHE A 84 7.18 2.19 17.46
C PHE A 84 7.88 0.87 17.80
N GLU A 85 8.80 0.84 18.76
CA GLU A 85 9.52 -0.37 19.17
C GLU A 85 8.58 -1.34 19.92
N ASP A 86 7.69 -0.82 20.76
CA ASP A 86 6.65 -1.60 21.41
C ASP A 86 5.63 -2.15 20.41
N LEU A 87 5.23 -1.34 19.43
CA LEU A 87 4.32 -1.79 18.37
C LEU A 87 4.97 -2.87 17.48
N GLU A 88 6.25 -2.70 17.11
CA GLU A 88 7.01 -3.69 16.34
C GLU A 88 7.16 -5.01 17.10
N ARG A 89 7.52 -4.95 18.38
CA ARG A 89 7.60 -6.13 19.24
C ARG A 89 6.25 -6.85 19.33
N LYS A 90 5.14 -6.11 19.45
CA LYS A 90 3.79 -6.67 19.45
C LYS A 90 3.49 -7.34 18.13
N TYR A 91 3.75 -6.68 17.00
CA TYR A 91 3.56 -7.23 15.66
C TYR A 91 4.24 -8.60 15.52
N TRP A 92 5.55 -8.68 15.75
CA TRP A 92 6.30 -9.93 15.59
C TRP A 92 5.88 -11.02 16.59
N LYS A 93 5.50 -10.64 17.80
CA LYS A 93 5.05 -11.57 18.84
C LYS A 93 3.66 -12.14 18.56
N THR A 94 2.74 -11.36 17.98
CA THR A 94 1.32 -11.74 17.85
C THR A 94 0.90 -12.07 16.42
N ARG A 95 1.80 -11.97 15.44
CA ARG A 95 1.50 -12.18 14.00
C ARG A 95 0.78 -13.50 13.68
N LEU A 96 0.94 -14.54 14.50
CA LEU A 96 0.31 -15.85 14.32
C LEU A 96 -1.12 -15.95 14.86
N TYR A 97 -1.51 -15.10 15.81
CA TYR A 97 -2.79 -15.26 16.52
C TYR A 97 -3.98 -14.74 15.72
N ASP A 98 -3.76 -13.66 14.98
CA ASP A 98 -4.79 -13.03 14.16
C ASP A 98 -4.40 -13.08 12.68
N SER A 99 -5.38 -13.36 11.83
CA SER A 99 -5.22 -13.34 10.39
C SER A 99 -5.94 -12.10 9.83
N PRO A 100 -5.24 -10.95 9.70
CA PRO A 100 -5.85 -9.72 9.22
C PRO A 100 -6.26 -9.84 7.76
N ILE A 101 -7.15 -8.96 7.34
CA ILE A 101 -7.60 -8.85 5.96
C ILE A 101 -6.89 -7.66 5.33
N TYR A 102 -6.39 -7.82 4.12
CA TYR A 102 -5.68 -6.80 3.37
C TYR A 102 -6.38 -6.55 2.03
N GLY A 103 -6.81 -5.31 1.80
CA GLY A 103 -7.36 -4.87 0.51
C GLY A 103 -6.24 -4.43 -0.43
N ALA A 104 -5.44 -5.40 -0.89
CA ALA A 104 -4.31 -5.17 -1.79
C ALA A 104 -4.70 -5.31 -3.26
N ASP A 105 -3.79 -4.92 -4.13
CA ASP A 105 -3.82 -5.17 -5.59
C ASP A 105 -5.12 -4.63 -6.24
N ILE A 106 -5.51 -3.41 -5.87
CA ILE A 106 -6.69 -2.73 -6.41
C ILE A 106 -6.23 -1.79 -7.51
N SER A 107 -6.46 -2.15 -8.78
CA SER A 107 -6.13 -1.28 -9.91
C SER A 107 -6.86 0.07 -9.77
N GLY A 108 -6.11 1.17 -9.73
CA GLY A 108 -6.68 2.51 -9.65
C GLY A 108 -5.69 3.55 -9.12
N SER A 109 -6.06 4.83 -9.20
CA SER A 109 -5.26 5.94 -8.67
C SER A 109 -6.13 6.85 -7.82
N LEU A 110 -5.58 7.33 -6.70
CA LEU A 110 -6.20 8.37 -5.87
C LEU A 110 -5.63 9.77 -6.17
N PHE A 111 -4.70 9.92 -7.11
CA PHE A 111 -4.18 11.23 -7.50
C PHE A 111 -5.22 12.02 -8.29
N ASP A 112 -5.35 13.32 -8.00
CA ASP A 112 -6.10 14.22 -8.87
C ASP A 112 -5.40 14.32 -10.24
N GLU A 113 -6.16 14.39 -11.33
CA GLU A 113 -5.63 14.54 -12.70
C GLU A 113 -4.76 15.81 -12.86
N ASN A 114 -5.04 16.82 -12.03
CA ASN A 114 -4.33 18.08 -12.02
C ASN A 114 -2.98 18.01 -11.27
N THR A 115 -2.72 16.96 -10.49
CA THR A 115 -1.44 16.76 -9.81
C THR A 115 -0.40 16.27 -10.82
N LYS A 116 0.59 17.13 -11.13
CA LYS A 116 1.59 16.86 -12.17
C LYS A 116 2.88 16.30 -11.60
N GLU A 117 3.28 16.75 -10.42
CA GLU A 117 4.50 16.30 -9.77
C GLU A 117 4.25 14.96 -9.06
N TRP A 118 5.05 13.94 -9.39
CA TRP A 118 5.10 12.66 -8.67
C TRP A 118 3.78 11.89 -8.69
N ASN A 119 2.98 12.10 -9.74
CA ASN A 119 1.76 11.33 -9.97
C ASN A 119 2.12 9.91 -10.39
N LEU A 120 1.74 8.92 -9.57
CA LEU A 120 2.12 7.52 -9.81
C LEU A 120 1.51 6.94 -11.08
N GLY A 121 0.41 7.50 -11.59
CA GLY A 121 -0.16 7.10 -12.88
C GLY A 121 0.57 7.71 -14.09
N HIS A 122 1.40 8.74 -13.87
CA HIS A 122 2.03 9.53 -14.93
C HIS A 122 3.44 9.99 -14.49
N LEU A 123 4.33 9.04 -14.23
CA LEU A 123 5.68 9.36 -13.78
C LEU A 123 6.58 9.91 -14.90
N GLY A 124 6.19 9.73 -16.17
CA GLY A 124 6.95 10.16 -17.34
C GLY A 124 8.25 9.37 -17.50
N THR A 125 8.25 8.09 -17.09
CA THR A 125 9.43 7.23 -17.18
C THR A 125 9.39 6.40 -18.46
N ILE A 126 10.50 5.72 -18.77
CA ILE A 126 10.55 4.77 -19.91
C ILE A 126 9.51 3.65 -19.75
N GLN A 127 9.08 3.34 -18.52
CA GLN A 127 8.06 2.33 -18.27
C GLN A 127 6.69 2.72 -18.82
N ASP A 128 6.38 4.02 -18.85
CA ASP A 128 5.16 4.57 -19.44
C ASP A 128 5.12 4.32 -20.97
N LEU A 129 6.29 4.15 -21.61
CA LEU A 129 6.39 3.84 -23.05
C LEU A 129 5.94 2.41 -23.38
N LEU A 130 5.94 1.47 -22.43
CA LEU A 130 5.48 0.09 -22.69
C LEU A 130 4.02 0.04 -23.12
N GLU A 131 3.18 0.87 -22.52
CA GLU A 131 1.79 0.99 -22.94
C GLU A 131 1.69 1.77 -24.26
N GLN A 132 2.38 2.90 -24.36
CA GLN A 132 2.23 3.83 -25.49
C GLN A 132 2.78 3.28 -26.80
N GLU A 133 3.93 2.60 -26.78
CA GLU A 133 4.62 2.13 -27.98
C GLU A 133 4.37 0.65 -28.27
N CYS A 134 4.20 -0.17 -27.23
CA CYS A 134 4.01 -1.62 -27.39
C CYS A 134 2.56 -2.07 -27.16
N GLY A 135 1.67 -1.22 -26.63
CA GLY A 135 0.29 -1.59 -26.30
C GLY A 135 0.19 -2.58 -25.13
N VAL A 136 1.25 -2.71 -24.31
CA VAL A 136 1.32 -3.71 -23.23
C VAL A 136 0.95 -3.05 -21.90
N VAL A 137 -0.12 -3.55 -21.27
CA VAL A 137 -0.57 -3.12 -19.94
C VAL A 137 -0.38 -4.27 -18.96
N ILE A 138 0.32 -4.01 -17.87
CA ILE A 138 0.58 -4.96 -16.78
C ILE A 138 0.21 -4.27 -15.46
N GLU A 139 -0.89 -4.71 -14.87
CA GLU A 139 -1.42 -4.13 -13.64
C GLU A 139 -0.38 -4.14 -12.51
N GLY A 140 -0.23 -3.01 -11.81
CA GLY A 140 0.75 -2.85 -10.73
C GLY A 140 2.20 -2.71 -11.15
N VAL A 141 2.48 -2.88 -12.45
CA VAL A 141 3.81 -2.67 -13.02
C VAL A 141 3.82 -1.31 -13.67
N ASN A 142 3.10 -1.13 -14.78
CA ASN A 142 2.98 0.16 -15.47
C ASN A 142 1.65 0.86 -15.24
N THR A 143 0.80 0.32 -14.36
CA THR A 143 -0.37 1.03 -13.82
C THR A 143 -0.33 0.99 -12.28
N PRO A 144 -0.92 2.00 -11.59
CA PRO A 144 -0.93 2.01 -10.13
C PRO A 144 -1.84 0.94 -9.50
N TYR A 145 -1.44 0.48 -8.31
CA TYR A 145 -2.25 -0.27 -7.34
C TYR A 145 -2.43 0.54 -6.05
#